data_AF-A0A7C7BXR0-F1
#
_entry.id   AF-A0A7C7BXR0-F1
#
_cell.length_a   1.000
_cell.length_b   1.000
_cell.length_c   1.000
_cell.angle_alpha   90.00
_cell.angle_beta   90.00
_cell.angle_gamma   90.00
#
_symmetry.space_group_name_H-M   'P 1'
#
loop_
_entity.id
_entity.type
_entity.pdbx_description
1 polymer ?
#
loop_
_entity_poly.entity_id
_entity_poly.type
_entity_poly.pdbx_seq_one_letter_code
_entity_poly.pdbx_strand_id
1 'polypeptide(L)'
;MAHFSLQTWDPATSASETAQGTLAVKAAKSAGVQHLVWSTLPNCKEISGGKYEVIHFTGKTLVDIEVKAAAFPYHTFVEPPMYFQNFLGIMAPQPLGDGQAGRFQ
;
A
#
# COMPACT_ATOMS: atom_id res chain seq x y z
N MET A 1 -17.36 4.89 -9.20
CA MET A 1 -16.23 5.00 -8.26
C MET A 1 -15.72 3.60 -7.99
N ALA A 2 -14.43 3.34 -8.15
CA ALA A 2 -13.83 2.05 -7.81
C ALA A 2 -12.70 2.29 -6.79
N HIS A 3 -12.64 1.44 -5.75
CA HIS A 3 -11.63 1.48 -4.70
C HIS A 3 -10.93 0.13 -4.65
N PHE A 4 -9.59 0.15 -4.69
CA PHE A 4 -8.77 -1.04 -4.61
C PHE A 4 -7.69 -0.85 -3.53
N SER A 5 -7.48 -1.90 -2.74
CA SER A 5 -6.41 -2.01 -1.75
C SER A 5 -5.74 -3.36 -1.95
N LEU A 6 -4.42 -3.36 -2.11
CA LEU A 6 -3.64 -4.57 -2.37
C LEU A 6 -2.92 -5.07 -1.11
N GLN A 7 -2.87 -6.39 -0.97
CA GLN A 7 -2.15 -7.09 0.08
C GLN A 7 -0.78 -7.53 -0.44
N THR A 8 0.29 -7.09 0.23
CA THR A 8 1.70 -7.42 -0.09
C THR A 8 2.04 -8.90 0.14
N TRP A 9 1.18 -9.63 0.84
CA TRP A 9 1.37 -10.99 1.31
C TRP A 9 0.08 -11.78 1.18
N ASP A 10 -0.40 -12.00 -0.06
CA ASP A 10 -1.42 -13.01 -0.31
C ASP A 10 -0.76 -14.31 -0.80
N PRO A 11 -0.54 -15.30 0.08
CA PRO A 11 0.05 -16.59 -0.30
C PRO A 11 -0.84 -17.41 -1.24
N ALA A 12 -2.12 -17.04 -1.42
CA ALA A 12 -3.01 -17.67 -2.39
C ALA A 12 -2.71 -17.24 -3.84
N THR A 13 -1.87 -16.23 -4.04
CA THR A 13 -1.54 -15.70 -5.36
C THR A 13 -0.04 -15.81 -5.64
N SER A 14 0.32 -16.41 -6.78
CA SER A 14 1.72 -16.43 -7.25
C SER A 14 2.12 -15.12 -7.94
N ALA A 15 1.18 -14.19 -8.13
CA ALA A 15 1.40 -12.93 -8.82
C ALA A 15 1.91 -11.86 -7.87
N SER A 16 2.93 -11.11 -8.28
CA SER A 16 3.43 -9.96 -7.51
C SER A 16 2.33 -8.91 -7.30
N GLU A 17 2.43 -8.16 -6.21
CA GLU A 17 1.50 -7.05 -5.91
C GLU A 17 1.38 -6.08 -7.09
N THR A 18 2.50 -5.76 -7.74
CA THR A 18 2.53 -4.91 -8.92
C THR A 18 1.70 -5.50 -10.06
N ALA A 19 1.84 -6.80 -10.35
CA ALA A 19 1.07 -7.46 -11.40
C ALA A 19 -0.44 -7.43 -11.13
N GLN A 20 -0.85 -7.70 -9.88
CA GLN A 20 -2.26 -7.63 -9.48
C GLN A 20 -2.82 -6.21 -9.63
N GLY A 21 -2.07 -5.20 -9.20
CA GLY A 21 -2.46 -3.80 -9.33
C GLY A 21 -2.59 -3.35 -10.78
N THR A 22 -1.63 -3.69 -11.63
CA THR A 22 -1.70 -3.38 -13.07
C THR A 22 -2.95 -3.99 -13.71
N LEU A 23 -3.30 -5.23 -13.37
CA LEU A 23 -4.51 -5.88 -13.88
C LEU A 23 -5.78 -5.16 -13.41
N ALA A 24 -5.85 -4.78 -12.14
CA ALA A 24 -7.00 -4.04 -11.59
C ALA A 24 -7.19 -2.68 -12.28
N VAL A 25 -6.09 -1.94 -12.51
CA VAL A 25 -6.10 -0.66 -13.24
C VAL A 25 -6.61 -0.83 -14.66
N LYS A 26 -6.11 -1.84 -15.40
CA LYS A 26 -6.54 -2.15 -16.76
C LYS A 26 -8.02 -2.55 -16.82
N ALA A 27 -8.47 -3.35 -15.88
CA ALA A 27 -9.88 -3.75 -15.78
C ALA A 27 -10.78 -2.54 -15.51
N ALA A 28 -10.41 -1.67 -14.56
CA ALA A 28 -11.16 -0.45 -14.25
C ALA A 28 -11.24 0.50 -15.47
N LYS A 29 -10.14 0.65 -16.21
CA LYS A 29 -10.13 1.45 -17.44
C LYS A 29 -11.06 0.86 -18.51
N SER A 30 -10.99 -0.45 -18.72
CA SER A 30 -11.83 -1.17 -19.70
C SER A 30 -13.31 -1.09 -19.34
N ALA A 31 -13.65 -1.04 -18.05
CA ALA A 31 -15.01 -0.87 -17.55
C ALA A 31 -15.52 0.59 -17.64
N GLY A 32 -14.73 1.54 -18.14
CA GLY A 32 -15.14 2.94 -18.29
C GLY A 32 -15.23 3.72 -16.97
N VAL A 33 -14.53 3.30 -15.92
CA VAL A 33 -14.49 4.00 -14.63
C VAL A 33 -14.05 5.45 -14.85
N GLN A 34 -14.81 6.40 -14.29
CA GLN A 34 -14.52 7.83 -14.41
C GLN A 34 -13.55 8.34 -13.34
N HIS A 35 -13.64 7.79 -12.14
CA HIS A 35 -12.77 8.15 -11.01
C HIS A 35 -12.25 6.90 -10.31
N LEU A 36 -10.92 6.74 -10.33
CA LEU A 36 -10.20 5.71 -9.60
C LEU A 36 -9.65 6.26 -8.29
N VAL A 37 -9.94 5.60 -7.16
CA VAL A 37 -9.26 5.86 -5.88
C VAL A 37 -8.31 4.70 -5.61
N TRP A 38 -7.02 5.02 -5.51
CA TRP A 38 -5.96 4.04 -5.37
C TRP A 38 -5.23 4.20 -4.05
N SER A 39 -5.20 3.15 -3.24
CA SER A 39 -4.41 3.14 -2.00
C SER A 39 -2.95 2.80 -2.32
N THR A 40 -2.05 3.75 -2.07
CA THR A 40 -0.61 3.60 -2.30
C THR A 40 0.18 3.98 -1.04
N LEU A 41 1.51 3.98 -1.10
CA LEU A 41 2.42 4.44 -0.06
C LEU A 41 3.60 5.19 -0.70
N PRO A 42 4.31 6.07 0.03
CA PRO A 42 5.43 6.83 -0.52
C PRO A 42 6.56 5.97 -1.09
N ASN A 43 7.19 6.42 -2.18
CA ASN A 43 8.44 5.83 -2.66
C ASN A 43 9.62 6.24 -1.77
N CYS A 44 9.80 5.55 -0.65
CA CYS A 44 10.87 5.83 0.31
C CYS A 44 12.26 5.84 -0.34
N LYS A 45 12.48 4.98 -1.34
CA LYS A 45 13.75 4.87 -2.06
C LYS A 45 14.04 6.13 -2.85
N GLU A 46 13.06 6.63 -3.60
CA GLU A 46 13.19 7.88 -4.36
C GLU A 46 13.32 9.08 -3.42
N ILE A 47 12.44 9.21 -2.44
CA ILE A 47 12.42 10.34 -1.48
C ILE A 47 13.75 10.45 -0.73
N SER A 48 14.35 9.32 -0.36
CA SER A 48 15.59 9.28 0.42
C SER A 48 16.86 9.31 -0.43
N GLY A 49 16.76 9.46 -1.76
CA GLY A 49 17.92 9.40 -2.66
C GLY A 49 18.63 8.04 -2.66
N GLY A 50 17.88 6.96 -2.44
CA GLY A 50 18.38 5.59 -2.39
C GLY A 50 18.86 5.12 -1.02
N LYS A 51 18.76 5.95 0.03
CA LYS A 51 19.25 5.61 1.37
C LYS A 51 18.37 4.58 2.10
N TYR A 52 17.05 4.63 1.91
CA TYR A 52 16.09 3.78 2.59
C TYR A 52 15.20 3.04 1.60
N GLU A 53 15.11 1.72 1.74
CA GLU A 53 14.18 0.88 0.99
C GLU A 53 13.20 0.23 1.96
N VAL A 54 11.91 0.46 1.74
CA VAL A 54 10.83 -0.15 2.52
C VAL A 54 10.01 -1.00 1.57
N ILE A 55 10.29 -2.31 1.54
CA ILE A 55 9.77 -3.24 0.52
C ILE A 55 8.23 -3.16 0.40
N HIS A 56 7.52 -3.05 1.53
CA HIS A 56 6.05 -2.94 1.55
C HIS A 56 5.49 -1.62 1.02
N PHE A 57 6.33 -0.60 0.81
CA PHE A 57 5.96 0.68 0.19
C PHE A 57 6.30 0.66 -1.29
N THR A 58 7.50 0.16 -1.63
CA THR A 58 8.02 0.13 -3.00
C THR A 58 7.07 -0.59 -3.97
N GLY A 59 6.50 -1.73 -3.58
CA GLY A 59 5.58 -2.50 -4.45
C GLY A 59 4.34 -1.72 -4.90
N LYS A 60 3.80 -0.86 -4.03
CA LYS A 60 2.63 -0.01 -4.30
C LYS A 60 2.97 1.14 -5.26
N THR A 61 4.14 1.75 -5.10
CA THR A 61 4.58 2.88 -5.94
C THR A 61 4.76 2.52 -7.40
N LEU A 62 5.07 1.26 -7.71
CA LEU A 62 5.18 0.79 -9.09
C LEU A 62 3.82 0.80 -9.80
N VAL A 63 2.71 0.61 -9.08
CA VAL A 63 1.35 0.65 -9.65
C VAL A 63 0.89 2.09 -9.90
N ASP A 64 1.43 3.08 -9.18
CA ASP A 64 1.07 4.48 -9.39
C ASP A 64 1.42 4.96 -10.80
N ILE A 65 2.48 4.40 -11.40
CA ILE A 65 2.87 4.65 -12.80
C ILE A 65 1.75 4.17 -13.73
N GLU A 66 1.19 2.99 -13.49
CA GLU A 66 0.11 2.41 -14.29
C GLU A 66 -1.20 3.21 -14.12
N VAL A 67 -1.52 3.65 -12.90
CA VAL A 67 -2.69 4.51 -12.62
C VAL A 67 -2.61 5.81 -13.41
N LYS A 68 -1.44 6.47 -13.40
CA LYS A 68 -1.19 7.70 -14.17
C LYS A 68 -1.30 7.45 -15.67
N ALA A 69 -0.68 6.37 -16.17
CA ALA A 69 -0.70 6.00 -17.58
C ALA A 69 -2.09 5.64 -18.11
N ALA A 70 -2.97 5.08 -17.26
CA ALA A 70 -4.33 4.73 -17.64
C ALA A 70 -5.23 5.95 -17.95
N ALA A 71 -4.80 7.17 -17.60
CA ALA A 71 -5.47 8.43 -17.93
C ALA A 71 -6.98 8.39 -17.64
N PHE A 72 -7.34 8.00 -16.41
CA PHE A 72 -8.72 8.17 -15.93
C PHE A 72 -9.08 9.66 -15.94
N PRO A 73 -10.35 10.03 -16.19
CA PRO A 73 -10.80 11.41 -16.05
C PRO A 73 -10.43 12.01 -14.69
N TYR A 74 -10.54 11.20 -13.63
CA TYR A 74 -10.07 11.54 -12.29
C TYR A 74 -9.33 10.35 -11.66
N HIS A 75 -8.27 10.62 -10.92
CA HIS A 75 -7.67 9.65 -10.00
C HIS A 75 -7.23 10.32 -8.71
N THR A 76 -7.24 9.56 -7.62
CA THR A 76 -6.79 10.03 -6.30
C THR A 76 -5.92 8.96 -5.67
N PHE A 77 -4.74 9.37 -5.21
CA PHE A 77 -3.88 8.54 -4.37
C PHE A 77 -4.21 8.77 -2.90
N VAL A 78 -4.38 7.67 -2.17
CA VAL A 78 -4.59 7.68 -0.72
C VAL A 78 -3.42 6.94 -0.08
N GLU A 79 -2.66 7.65 0.74
CA GLU A 79 -1.52 7.11 1.47
C GLU A 79 -1.89 6.94 2.95
N PRO A 80 -2.42 5.78 3.35
CA PRO A 80 -2.84 5.57 4.73
C PRO A 80 -1.62 5.62 5.67
N PRO A 81 -1.72 6.31 6.82
CA PRO A 81 -0.73 6.21 7.86
C PRO A 81 -0.81 4.86 8.58
N MET A 82 0.06 4.67 9.57
CA MET A 82 0.00 3.54 10.48
C MET A 82 -1.38 3.47 11.18
N TYR A 83 -2.00 2.29 11.15
CA TYR A 83 -3.31 2.04 11.76
C TYR A 83 -3.22 1.87 13.27
N PHE A 84 -4.08 2.56 14.04
CA PHE A 84 -4.13 2.38 15.50
C PHE A 84 -4.39 0.93 15.91
N GLN A 85 -5.11 0.15 15.10
CA GLN A 85 -5.35 -1.27 15.32
C GLN A 85 -4.06 -2.10 15.39
N ASN A 86 -2.95 -1.61 14.83
CA ASN A 86 -1.65 -2.29 14.94
C ASN A 86 -1.19 -2.40 16.41
N PHE A 87 -1.61 -1.49 17.29
CA PHE A 87 -1.36 -1.58 18.74
C PHE A 87 -2.15 -2.68 19.45
N LEU A 88 -3.12 -3.30 18.76
CA LEU A 88 -3.82 -4.49 19.26
C LEU A 88 -3.20 -5.80 18.73
N GLY A 89 -2.22 -5.72 17.83
CA GLY A 89 -1.63 -6.87 17.15
C GLY A 89 -0.11 -6.80 17.09
N ILE A 90 0.44 -6.63 15.88
CA ILE A 90 1.90 -6.68 15.60
C ILE A 90 2.74 -5.68 16.41
N MET A 91 2.13 -4.63 16.95
CA MET A 91 2.77 -3.63 17.79
C MET A 91 2.18 -3.56 19.20
N ALA A 92 1.49 -4.61 19.65
CA ALA A 92 0.94 -4.64 20.99
C ALA A 92 2.04 -4.42 22.05
N PRO A 93 1.78 -3.62 23.10
CA PRO A 93 2.68 -3.49 24.22
C PRO A 93 3.02 -4.86 24.80
N GLN A 94 4.30 -5.11 25.05
CA GLN A 94 4.78 -6.31 25.71
C GLN A 94 5.01 -6.03 27.19
N PRO A 95 4.78 -7.00 28.09
CA PRO A 95 5.11 -6.83 29.50
C PRO A 95 6.60 -6.53 29.70
N LEU A 96 6.91 -5.51 30.51
CA LEU A 96 8.29 -5.08 30.81
C LEU A 96 8.73 -5.43 32.24
N GLY A 97 7.84 -5.99 33.07
CA GLY A 97 8.03 -6.18 34.52
C GLY A 97 7.32 -5.09 35.34
N ASP A 98 7.10 -5.35 36.63
CA ASP A 98 6.51 -4.40 37.60
C ASP A 98 5.16 -3.78 37.20
N GLY A 99 4.34 -4.53 36.45
CA GLY A 99 3.05 -4.04 35.95
C GLY A 99 3.15 -3.03 34.81
N GLN A 100 4.36 -2.77 34.28
CA GLN A 100 4.59 -1.89 33.14
C GLN A 100 4.52 -2.68 31.82
N ALA A 101 4.07 -2.00 30.76
CA ALA A 101 4.03 -2.53 29.42
C ALA A 101 4.51 -1.49 28.41
N GLY A 102 5.23 -1.93 27.39
CA GLY A 102 5.77 -1.07 26.34
C GLY A 102 6.35 -1.91 25.20
N ARG A 103 6.97 -1.25 24.21
CA ARG A 103 7.59 -1.94 23.08
C ARG A 103 8.96 -1.32 22.86
N PHE A 104 9.96 -1.87 23.54
CA PHE A 104 11.37 -1.58 23.28
C PHE A 104 11.98 -2.80 22.58
N GLN A 105 12.72 -2.55 21.50
CA GLN A 105 13.70 -3.50 20.97
C GLN A 105 14.95 -3.46 21.83
#